data_AF-A0AAE9SUT8-F1
#
_entry.id   AF-A0AAE9SUT8-F1
#
_cell.length_a   1.000
_cell.length_b   1.000
_cell.length_c   1.000
_cell.angle_alpha   90.00
_cell.angle_beta   90.00
_cell.angle_gamma   90.00
#
_symmetry.space_group_name_H-M   'P 1'
#
loop_
_entity.id
_entity.type
_entity.pdbx_description
1 polymer ?
#
loop_
_entity_poly.entity_id
_entity_poly.type
_entity_poly.pdbx_seq_one_letter_code
_entity_poly.pdbx_strand_id
1 'polypeptide(L)'
;MKVAIVIAGLIVVAVAALVALQPSFLKPASLAVVKKSDIFGFSPGMTSEETSKLVSRRHYLCRQGRNSSTLECDINGAKVTVDNDEADPSRPIWRVNATVNNPGPQDAAVKSISDQFNAQAIKDRDGWTWIVGRGLKLSYDGLALSLVDEAAEARLRKVDAKR
;
A
#
# COMPACT_ATOMS: atom_id res chain seq x y z
N MET A 1 -14.55 24.89 -48.24
CA MET A 1 -14.51 25.24 -46.80
C MET A 1 -15.31 24.29 -45.87
N LYS A 2 -15.92 23.18 -46.34
CA LYS A 2 -16.63 22.21 -45.46
C LYS A 2 -15.82 20.95 -45.08
N VAL A 3 -14.78 20.62 -45.85
CA VAL A 3 -14.02 19.35 -45.68
C VAL A 3 -13.01 19.42 -44.51
N ALA A 4 -12.46 20.60 -44.21
CA ALA A 4 -11.47 20.76 -43.14
C ALA A 4 -12.03 20.54 -41.73
N ILE A 5 -13.31 20.88 -41.50
CA ILE A 5 -13.97 20.70 -40.19
C ILE A 5 -14.25 19.22 -39.91
N VAL A 6 -14.54 18.43 -40.95
CA VAL A 6 -14.84 17.00 -40.82
C VAL A 6 -13.59 16.20 -40.45
N ILE A 7 -12.42 16.58 -40.98
CA ILE A 7 -11.14 15.90 -40.69
C ILE A 7 -10.66 16.22 -39.27
N ALA A 8 -10.83 17.47 -38.81
CA ALA A 8 -10.50 17.84 -37.43
C ALA A 8 -11.40 17.13 -36.40
N GLY A 9 -12.69 16.94 -36.70
CA GLY A 9 -13.61 16.17 -35.85
C GLY A 9 -13.26 14.68 -35.74
N LEU A 10 -12.78 14.06 -36.82
CA LEU A 10 -12.44 12.63 -36.86
C LEU A 10 -11.16 12.30 -36.08
N ILE A 11 -10.18 13.21 -36.04
CA ILE A 11 -8.93 13.00 -35.29
C ILE A 11 -9.18 13.08 -33.77
N VAL A 12 -10.06 13.97 -33.30
CA VAL A 12 -10.38 14.10 -31.87
C VAL A 12 -11.11 12.86 -31.33
N VAL A 13 -11.97 12.23 -32.14
CA VAL A 13 -12.67 11.00 -31.74
C VAL A 13 -11.74 9.77 -31.73
N ALA A 14 -10.76 9.72 -32.64
CA ALA A 14 -9.78 8.62 -32.67
C ALA A 14 -8.83 8.63 -31.46
N VAL A 15 -8.44 9.81 -30.96
CA VAL A 15 -7.57 9.90 -29.76
C VAL A 15 -8.35 9.56 -28.48
N ALA A 16 -9.62 9.93 -28.37
CA ALA A 16 -10.45 9.57 -27.22
C ALA A 16 -10.70 8.05 -27.12
N ALA A 17 -10.81 7.35 -28.26
CA ALA A 17 -10.96 5.90 -28.29
C ALA A 17 -9.65 5.15 -27.95
N LEU A 18 -8.49 5.68 -28.31
CA LEU A 18 -7.18 5.09 -27.99
C LEU A 18 -6.81 5.22 -26.50
N VAL A 19 -7.22 6.30 -25.83
CA VAL A 19 -6.99 6.48 -24.38
C VAL A 19 -7.86 5.54 -23.53
N ALA A 20 -9.03 5.10 -24.04
CA ALA A 20 -9.90 4.17 -23.34
C ALA A 20 -9.42 2.70 -23.39
N LEU A 21 -8.47 2.37 -24.28
CA LEU A 21 -8.03 0.98 -24.55
C LEU A 21 -6.68 0.61 -23.93
N GLN A 22 -6.02 1.51 -23.19
CA GLN A 22 -4.82 1.17 -22.40
C GLN A 22 -5.10 1.23 -20.89
N PRO A 23 -5.69 0.18 -20.28
CA PRO A 23 -5.92 0.13 -18.84
C PRO A 23 -4.63 -0.07 -18.00
N SER A 24 -3.44 0.17 -18.56
CA SER A 24 -2.16 -0.24 -17.97
C SER A 24 -1.15 0.90 -17.70
N PHE A 25 -1.46 2.16 -18.04
CA PHE A 25 -0.49 3.25 -17.92
C PHE A 25 -0.66 4.19 -16.70
N LEU A 26 -1.74 4.07 -15.93
CA LEU A 26 -1.99 4.95 -14.76
C LEU A 26 -2.51 4.20 -13.53
N LYS A 27 -2.14 2.93 -13.37
CA LYS A 27 -2.10 2.33 -12.04
C LYS A 27 -0.63 2.24 -11.66
N PRO A 28 -0.15 2.88 -10.58
CA PRO A 28 1.11 2.45 -10.02
C PRO A 28 1.00 0.94 -9.79
N ALA A 29 1.74 0.16 -10.58
CA ALA A 29 1.73 -1.30 -10.53
C ALA A 29 2.18 -1.83 -9.16
N SER A 30 2.69 -0.94 -8.30
CA SER A 30 3.01 -1.18 -6.91
C SER A 30 1.79 -1.28 -5.98
N LEU A 31 0.57 -0.91 -6.37
CA LEU A 31 -0.56 -0.98 -5.43
C LEU A 31 -1.73 -1.85 -5.90
N ALA A 32 -1.84 -2.22 -7.17
CA ALA A 32 -3.05 -2.83 -7.74
C ALA A 32 -3.49 -4.21 -7.17
N VAL A 33 -2.75 -4.82 -6.23
CA VAL A 33 -3.02 -6.15 -5.66
C VAL A 33 -3.07 -6.09 -4.13
N VAL A 34 -3.90 -5.18 -3.59
CA VAL A 34 -4.21 -5.13 -2.16
C VAL A 34 -5.65 -5.60 -1.97
N LYS A 35 -5.87 -6.64 -1.14
CA LYS A 35 -7.22 -6.98 -0.65
C LYS A 35 -7.52 -6.08 0.56
N LYS A 36 -8.80 -5.94 0.89
CA LYS A 36 -9.47 -4.74 1.46
C LYS A 36 -8.85 -4.03 2.69
N SER A 37 -7.80 -4.54 3.33
CA SER A 37 -7.02 -3.85 4.38
C SER A 37 -5.61 -4.43 4.49
N ASP A 38 -4.89 -4.57 3.37
CA ASP A 38 -3.51 -5.10 3.36
C ASP A 38 -2.55 -4.24 2.53
N ILE A 39 -1.25 -4.49 2.60
CA ILE A 39 -0.24 -3.90 1.71
C ILE A 39 0.48 -5.07 1.05
N PHE A 40 0.36 -5.21 -0.27
CA PHE A 40 0.86 -6.37 -1.04
C PHE A 40 0.39 -7.76 -0.53
N GLY A 41 -0.75 -7.82 0.15
CA GLY A 41 -1.25 -9.02 0.81
C GLY A 41 -0.88 -9.16 2.28
N PHE A 42 0.01 -8.33 2.82
CA PHE A 42 0.36 -8.32 4.24
C PHE A 42 -0.60 -7.44 5.03
N SER A 43 -1.19 -7.97 6.09
CA SER A 43 -2.11 -7.26 6.96
C SER A 43 -1.76 -7.49 8.42
N PRO A 44 -1.88 -6.47 9.30
CA PRO A 44 -1.82 -6.70 10.74
C PRO A 44 -2.80 -7.79 11.18
N GLY A 45 -2.38 -8.62 12.14
CA GLY A 45 -3.08 -9.80 12.62
C GLY A 45 -2.70 -11.12 11.89
N MET A 46 -2.08 -11.06 10.71
CA MET A 46 -1.57 -12.28 10.06
C MET A 46 -0.45 -12.92 10.86
N THR A 47 -0.51 -14.23 11.05
CA THR A 47 0.53 -15.01 11.74
C THR A 47 1.78 -15.19 10.89
N SER A 48 2.88 -15.61 11.52
CA SER A 48 4.12 -15.98 10.83
C SER A 48 3.93 -17.10 9.78
N GLU A 49 3.05 -18.06 10.04
CA GLU A 49 2.73 -19.15 9.11
C GLU A 49 1.98 -18.62 7.87
N GLU A 50 0.97 -17.78 8.07
CA GLU A 50 0.22 -17.15 6.97
C GLU A 50 1.12 -16.24 6.13
N THR A 51 2.01 -15.49 6.79
CA THR A 51 3.02 -14.65 6.15
C THR A 51 3.96 -15.48 5.27
N SER A 52 4.48 -16.59 5.81
CA SER A 52 5.37 -17.50 5.08
C SER A 52 4.67 -18.12 3.86
N LYS A 53 3.41 -18.53 4.01
CA LYS A 53 2.59 -19.04 2.90
C LYS A 53 2.37 -17.96 1.82
N LEU A 54 2.10 -16.72 2.21
CA LEU A 54 1.93 -15.62 1.26
C LEU A 54 3.21 -15.37 0.47
N VAL A 55 4.34 -15.24 1.15
CA VAL A 55 5.66 -15.00 0.53
C VAL A 55 6.00 -16.10 -0.47
N SER A 56 5.81 -17.37 -0.08
CA SER A 56 6.06 -18.52 -0.94
C SER A 56 5.12 -18.53 -2.17
N ARG A 57 3.81 -18.34 -1.97
CA ARG A 57 2.83 -18.35 -3.09
C ARG A 57 3.06 -17.21 -4.07
N ARG A 58 3.44 -16.04 -3.57
CA ARG A 58 3.67 -14.83 -4.39
C ARG A 58 5.10 -14.72 -4.91
N HIS A 59 5.99 -15.62 -4.49
CA HIS A 59 7.41 -15.61 -4.85
C HIS A 59 8.08 -14.25 -4.52
N TYR A 60 7.72 -13.65 -3.38
CA TYR A 60 8.35 -12.40 -2.96
C TYR A 60 9.78 -12.63 -2.53
N LEU A 61 10.68 -11.73 -2.93
CA LEU A 61 12.07 -11.73 -2.52
C LEU A 61 12.16 -11.08 -1.14
N CYS A 62 12.01 -11.91 -0.11
CA CYS A 62 12.08 -11.48 1.27
C CYS A 62 13.32 -12.03 1.97
N ARG A 63 13.84 -11.26 2.92
CA ARG A 63 14.92 -11.63 3.83
C ARG A 63 14.54 -11.26 5.25
N GLN A 64 15.08 -11.99 6.21
CA GLN A 64 14.99 -11.57 7.59
C GLN A 64 15.79 -10.26 7.77
N GLY A 65 15.17 -9.27 8.39
CA GLY A 65 15.80 -8.01 8.76
C GLY A 65 16.79 -8.18 9.90
N ARG A 66 17.36 -7.05 10.36
CA ARG A 66 18.34 -7.05 11.47
C ARG A 66 17.73 -7.55 12.79
N ASN A 67 16.42 -7.37 12.95
CA ASN A 67 15.66 -7.92 14.06
C ASN A 67 14.97 -9.21 13.60
N SER A 68 14.95 -10.24 14.46
CA SER A 68 14.34 -11.54 14.15
C SER A 68 12.82 -11.48 13.97
N SER A 69 12.21 -10.33 14.27
CA SER A 69 10.79 -10.03 14.09
C SER A 69 10.47 -9.16 12.87
N THR A 70 11.46 -8.68 12.13
CA THR A 70 11.22 -7.87 10.94
C THR A 70 11.54 -8.68 9.68
N LEU A 71 10.59 -8.77 8.77
CA LEU A 71 10.78 -9.32 7.42
C LEU A 71 10.87 -8.17 6.41
N GLU A 72 11.93 -8.14 5.62
CA GLU A 72 12.14 -7.15 4.57
C GLU A 72 11.93 -7.78 3.20
N CYS A 73 11.06 -7.22 2.37
CA CYS A 73 10.77 -7.69 1.02
C CYS A 73 11.01 -6.60 -0.01
N ASP A 74 11.54 -6.99 -1.17
CA ASP A 74 11.52 -6.15 -2.39
C ASP A 74 10.38 -6.64 -3.29
N ILE A 75 9.38 -5.79 -3.48
CA ILE A 75 8.17 -6.13 -4.24
C ILE A 75 7.92 -5.05 -5.26
N ASN A 76 8.10 -5.38 -6.54
CA ASN A 76 7.90 -4.47 -7.67
C ASN A 76 8.66 -3.14 -7.52
N GLY A 77 9.88 -3.17 -6.95
CA GLY A 77 10.69 -1.98 -6.71
C GLY A 77 10.25 -1.13 -5.51
N ALA A 78 9.29 -1.61 -4.72
CA ALA A 78 8.94 -1.07 -3.41
C ALA A 78 9.67 -1.85 -2.31
N LYS A 79 10.19 -1.14 -1.32
CA LYS A 79 10.76 -1.75 -0.12
C LYS A 79 9.65 -1.92 0.92
N VAL A 80 9.34 -3.17 1.26
CA VAL A 80 8.30 -3.52 2.22
C VAL A 80 8.94 -4.08 3.49
N THR A 81 8.59 -3.53 4.64
CA THR A 81 8.97 -4.06 5.95
C THR A 81 7.73 -4.55 6.68
N VAL A 82 7.79 -5.77 7.18
CA VAL A 82 6.72 -6.41 7.95
C VAL A 82 7.26 -6.68 9.34
N ASP A 83 6.64 -6.06 10.34
CA ASP A 83 7.05 -6.20 11.74
C ASP A 83 6.06 -7.11 12.48
N ASN A 84 6.61 -8.17 13.07
CA ASN A 84 5.91 -9.14 13.88
C ASN A 84 6.00 -8.80 15.37
N ASP A 85 4.97 -9.15 16.13
CA ASP A 85 4.88 -8.85 17.55
C ASP A 85 5.65 -9.89 18.36
N GLU A 86 6.83 -9.54 18.87
CA GLU A 86 7.69 -10.48 19.62
C GLU A 86 7.09 -10.92 20.96
N ALA A 87 6.18 -10.13 21.52
CA ALA A 87 5.58 -10.43 22.82
C ALA A 87 4.47 -11.49 22.72
N ASP A 88 3.99 -11.79 21.51
CA ASP A 88 2.98 -12.82 21.27
C ASP A 88 3.63 -14.10 20.68
N PRO A 89 3.28 -15.30 21.18
CA PRO A 89 3.85 -16.56 20.68
C PRO A 89 3.51 -16.86 19.22
N SER A 90 2.36 -16.39 18.71
CA SER A 90 1.97 -16.53 17.30
C SER A 90 2.68 -15.54 16.38
N ARG A 91 3.33 -14.53 16.98
CA ARG A 91 4.06 -13.44 16.31
C ARG A 91 3.26 -12.83 15.17
N PRO A 92 2.03 -12.34 15.41
CA PRO A 92 1.24 -11.73 14.37
C PRO A 92 1.93 -10.45 13.87
N ILE A 93 1.72 -10.12 12.59
CA ILE A 93 2.09 -8.82 12.05
C ILE A 93 1.35 -7.75 12.85
N TRP A 94 2.03 -6.70 13.30
CA TRP A 94 1.37 -5.53 13.90
C TRP A 94 1.57 -4.26 13.07
N ARG A 95 2.59 -4.24 12.21
CA ARG A 95 2.90 -3.13 11.30
C ARG A 95 3.42 -3.63 9.96
N VAL A 96 3.00 -2.97 8.90
CA VAL A 96 3.54 -3.12 7.55
C VAL A 96 3.89 -1.73 7.02
N ASN A 97 5.12 -1.52 6.57
CA ASN A 97 5.51 -0.30 5.86
C ASN A 97 5.91 -0.64 4.43
N ALA A 98 5.56 0.23 3.49
CA ALA A 98 5.98 0.13 2.09
C ALA A 98 6.48 1.49 1.61
N THR A 99 7.76 1.56 1.26
CA THR A 99 8.34 2.74 0.62
C THR A 99 8.35 2.53 -0.90
N VAL A 100 7.75 3.46 -1.64
CA VAL A 100 7.68 3.40 -3.10
C VAL A 100 8.67 4.39 -3.71
N ASN A 101 9.47 3.94 -4.68
CA ASN A 101 10.54 4.76 -5.26
C ASN A 101 10.06 5.86 -6.22
N ASN A 102 8.75 5.96 -6.50
CA ASN A 102 8.17 7.03 -7.29
C ASN A 102 6.63 7.04 -7.12
N PRO A 103 6.10 7.71 -6.08
CA PRO A 103 4.66 7.67 -5.81
C PRO A 103 3.80 8.43 -6.83
N GLY A 104 4.41 9.20 -7.75
CA GLY A 104 3.69 10.12 -8.62
C GLY A 104 3.15 11.35 -7.86
N PRO A 105 2.26 12.14 -8.49
CA PRO A 105 1.64 13.29 -7.83
C PRO A 105 0.87 12.87 -6.57
N GLN A 106 1.06 13.59 -5.47
CA GLN A 106 0.48 13.22 -4.17
C GLN A 106 -1.05 13.09 -4.21
N ASP A 107 -1.76 14.01 -4.88
CA ASP A 107 -3.22 13.96 -4.98
C ASP A 107 -3.72 12.70 -5.71
N ALA A 108 -2.98 12.26 -6.73
CA ALA A 108 -3.29 11.02 -7.45
C ALA A 108 -3.03 9.79 -6.58
N ALA A 109 -1.93 9.79 -5.81
CA ALA A 109 -1.63 8.71 -4.87
C ALA A 109 -2.69 8.62 -3.76
N VAL A 110 -3.03 9.73 -3.11
CA VAL A 110 -4.05 9.81 -2.05
C VAL A 110 -5.41 9.34 -2.56
N LYS A 111 -5.80 9.75 -3.77
CA LYS A 111 -7.04 9.26 -4.40
C LYS A 111 -6.98 7.76 -4.66
N SER A 112 -5.89 7.26 -5.24
CA SER A 112 -5.71 5.83 -5.51
C SER A 112 -5.77 4.98 -4.24
N ILE A 113 -5.15 5.45 -3.15
CA ILE A 113 -5.17 4.78 -1.84
C ILE A 113 -6.60 4.78 -1.27
N SER A 114 -7.28 5.92 -1.31
CA SER A 114 -8.66 6.05 -0.83
C SER A 114 -9.63 5.11 -1.55
N ASP A 115 -9.54 5.06 -2.88
CA ASP A 115 -10.37 4.19 -3.72
C ASP A 115 -10.07 2.71 -3.43
N GLN A 116 -8.80 2.36 -3.21
CA GLN A 116 -8.35 1.00 -2.93
C GLN A 116 -8.82 0.48 -1.57
N PHE A 117 -8.64 1.26 -0.52
CA PHE A 117 -9.05 0.89 0.84
C PHE A 117 -10.52 1.18 1.12
N ASN A 118 -11.23 1.81 0.16
CA ASN A 118 -12.60 2.26 0.29
C ASN A 118 -12.80 3.09 1.58
N ALA A 119 -11.88 4.03 1.79
CA ALA A 119 -11.79 4.85 2.99
C ALA A 119 -11.48 6.30 2.59
N GLN A 120 -11.99 7.26 3.36
CA GLN A 120 -11.74 8.67 3.11
C GLN A 120 -10.43 9.10 3.77
N ALA A 121 -9.59 9.81 3.00
CA ALA A 121 -8.34 10.34 3.51
C ALA A 121 -8.59 11.51 4.48
N ILE A 122 -7.90 11.48 5.60
CA ILE A 122 -7.86 12.53 6.60
C ILE A 122 -6.48 13.17 6.51
N LYS A 123 -6.44 14.47 6.16
CA LYS A 123 -5.19 15.22 6.11
C LYS A 123 -4.70 15.51 7.53
N ASP A 124 -3.46 15.14 7.81
CA ASP A 124 -2.75 15.40 9.06
C ASP A 124 -1.56 16.36 8.80
N ARG A 125 -0.83 16.76 9.84
CA ARG A 125 0.37 17.59 9.73
C ARG A 125 1.47 16.93 8.90
N ASP A 126 1.65 15.62 9.10
CA ASP A 126 2.77 14.86 8.53
C ASP A 126 2.38 14.06 7.27
N GLY A 127 1.14 14.22 6.77
CA GLY A 127 0.67 13.52 5.58
C GLY A 127 -0.82 13.24 5.59
N TRP A 128 -1.18 12.03 5.20
CA TRP A 128 -2.56 11.56 5.09
C TRP A 128 -2.76 10.28 5.89
N THR A 129 -3.93 10.15 6.49
CA THR A 129 -4.30 8.96 7.26
C THR A 129 -5.68 8.45 6.83
N TRP A 130 -5.89 7.14 6.98
CA TRP A 130 -7.17 6.49 6.76
C TRP A 130 -7.42 5.53 7.91
N ILE A 131 -8.68 5.45 8.34
CA ILE A 131 -9.14 4.38 9.22
C ILE A 131 -9.64 3.26 8.32
N VAL A 132 -8.90 2.14 8.29
CA VAL A 132 -9.16 1.03 7.38
C VAL A 132 -9.52 -0.22 8.18
N GLY A 133 -10.74 -0.73 8.02
CA GLY A 133 -11.21 -1.89 8.81
C GLY A 133 -11.40 -1.59 10.30
N ARG A 134 -11.40 -2.64 11.14
CA ARG A 134 -11.63 -2.53 12.60
C ARG A 134 -10.31 -2.31 13.33
N GLY A 135 -9.93 -1.06 13.53
CA GLY A 135 -8.79 -0.68 14.39
C GLY A 135 -7.43 -0.63 13.68
N LEU A 136 -7.40 -0.66 12.35
CA LEU A 136 -6.17 -0.43 11.60
C LEU A 136 -6.11 1.01 11.12
N LYS A 137 -4.93 1.59 11.28
CA LYS A 137 -4.59 2.91 10.77
C LYS A 137 -3.64 2.77 9.60
N LEU A 138 -4.03 3.33 8.47
CA LEU A 138 -3.17 3.51 7.32
C LEU A 138 -2.67 4.96 7.32
N SER A 139 -1.38 5.17 7.07
CA SER A 139 -0.76 6.49 7.00
C SER A 139 0.11 6.59 5.74
N TYR A 140 0.20 7.78 5.17
CA TYR A 140 1.00 8.09 3.99
C TYR A 140 1.65 9.47 4.13
N ASP A 141 2.98 9.52 4.17
CA ASP A 141 3.75 10.76 4.36
C ASP A 141 4.17 11.43 3.03
N GLY A 142 3.77 10.85 1.89
CA GLY A 142 4.19 11.28 0.56
C GLY A 142 5.29 10.42 -0.07
N LEU A 143 5.88 9.48 0.68
CA LEU A 143 6.91 8.55 0.22
C LEU A 143 6.66 7.10 0.66
N ALA A 144 6.17 6.92 1.89
CA ALA A 144 5.94 5.65 2.52
C ALA A 144 4.49 5.49 2.97
N LEU A 145 3.96 4.30 2.74
CA LEU A 145 2.69 3.82 3.31
C LEU A 145 2.98 3.00 4.56
N SER A 146 2.20 3.21 5.62
CA SER A 146 2.30 2.46 6.87
C SER A 146 0.92 2.00 7.31
N LEU A 147 0.72 0.69 7.44
CA LEU A 147 -0.49 0.07 7.95
C LEU A 147 -0.20 -0.56 9.31
N VAL A 148 -0.92 -0.13 10.34
CA VAL A 148 -0.65 -0.48 11.74
C VAL A 148 -1.93 -0.90 12.44
N ASP A 149 -1.84 -1.92 13.30
CA ASP A 149 -2.85 -2.18 14.34
C ASP A 149 -2.60 -1.22 15.52
N GLU A 150 -3.52 -0.28 15.72
CA GLU A 150 -3.37 0.77 16.74
C GLU A 150 -3.34 0.20 18.18
N ALA A 151 -4.06 -0.89 18.42
CA ALA A 151 -4.09 -1.52 19.74
C ALA A 151 -2.77 -2.23 20.03
N ALA A 152 -2.22 -2.94 19.03
CA ALA A 152 -0.92 -3.59 19.13
C ALA A 152 0.21 -2.57 19.30
N GLU A 153 0.19 -1.48 18.52
CA GLU A 153 1.18 -0.41 18.63
C GLU A 153 1.12 0.26 20.01
N ALA A 154 -0.08 0.58 20.52
CA ALA A 154 -0.23 1.18 21.85
C ALA A 154 0.27 0.24 22.96
N ARG A 155 0.10 -1.08 22.78
CA ARG A 155 0.64 -2.09 23.71
C ARG A 155 2.17 -2.12 23.66
N LEU A 156 2.76 -2.19 22.47
CA LEU A 156 4.22 -2.27 22.30
C LEU A 156 4.91 -1.00 22.80
N ARG A 157 4.37 0.19 22.52
CA ARG A 157 4.89 1.46 23.06
C ARG A 157 4.91 1.48 24.60
N LYS A 158 3.92 0.86 25.26
CA LYS A 158 3.91 0.75 26.74
C LYS A 158 4.97 -0.23 27.26
N VAL A 159 5.30 -1.27 26.49
CA VAL A 159 6.38 -2.20 26.84
C VAL A 159 7.72 -1.48 26.72
N ASP A 160 7.94 -0.76 25.64
CA ASP A 160 9.17 0.02 25.42
C ASP A 160 9.34 1.12 26.47
N ALA A 161 8.27 1.84 26.84
CA ALA A 161 8.32 2.88 27.86
C ALA A 161 8.60 2.37 29.29
N LYS A 162 8.48 1.06 29.52
CA LYS A 162 8.80 0.42 30.82
C LYS A 162 10.22 -0.14 30.88
N ARG A 163 10.93 -0.17 29.77
CA ARG A 163 12.30 -0.70 29.65
C ARG A 163 13.33 0.40 29.85
#